data_AF-A0A5S5AR06-F1
#
_entry.id   AF-A0A5S5AR06-F1
#
_cell.length_a   1.000
_cell.length_b   1.000
_cell.length_c   1.000
_cell.angle_alpha   90.00
_cell.angle_beta   90.00
_cell.angle_gamma   90.00
#
_symmetry.space_group_name_H-M   'P 1'
#
loop_
_entity.id
_entity.type
_entity.pdbx_description
1 polymer ?
#
loop_
_entity_poly.entity_id
_entity_poly.type
_entity_poly.pdbx_seq_one_letter_code
_entity_poly.pdbx_strand_id
1 'polypeptide(L)'
;MSNFFPFDEQKGYREIVKIGDVTRYTGFSLLTLEQGESFRGETGGKETVLIILSGSCNVRAGEEFFEDLGKRENVFSGKATAVYVPINSNYEIQEIAGKKLEIAVVSALAEKQYAPFVIRPEDVVVNHRGTAGYQREVHDIVVENAEGKVDRIVVGETFSYPGQWSSYPSHKHDKFDPPVETEMEEIYHFKVFPKEGFGVQVIYNDELSLREAYMVKDGDTVVINEGYHPVAAAPGFKVYYLWLMAGPYGRKLTPKDDPKLVSALKNSN
;
A
#
# COMPACT_ATOMS: atom_id res chain seq x y z
N MET A 1 10.33 14.81 11.15
CA MET A 1 10.06 14.80 9.70
C MET A 1 8.56 14.67 9.51
N SER A 2 7.98 15.17 8.41
CA SER A 2 6.53 15.08 8.17
C SER A 2 6.13 13.63 7.85
N ASN A 3 4.99 13.18 8.37
CA ASN A 3 4.37 11.89 8.00
C ASN A 3 3.42 12.04 6.80
N PHE A 4 3.19 13.26 6.33
CA PHE A 4 2.35 13.57 5.17
C PHE A 4 3.22 14.09 4.02
N PHE A 5 3.05 13.47 2.85
CA PHE A 5 3.76 13.77 1.61
C PHE A 5 2.72 14.13 0.54
N PRO A 6 2.48 15.42 0.29
CA PRO A 6 1.58 15.86 -0.76
C PRO A 6 2.01 15.32 -2.13
N PHE A 7 1.02 15.08 -2.99
CA PHE A 7 1.28 14.77 -4.38
C PHE A 7 2.12 15.87 -5.04
N ASP A 8 3.07 15.43 -5.85
CA ASP A 8 3.90 16.31 -6.68
C ASP A 8 4.18 15.57 -7.98
N GLU A 9 3.67 16.12 -9.09
CA GLU A 9 3.72 15.46 -10.38
C GLU A 9 5.14 15.53 -10.93
N GLN A 10 5.80 14.38 -10.98
CA GLN A 10 7.14 14.24 -11.52
C GLN A 10 7.21 13.01 -12.43
N LYS A 11 7.94 13.15 -13.55
CA LYS A 11 8.22 12.04 -14.46
C LYS A 11 9.36 11.18 -13.92
N GLY A 12 9.39 9.91 -14.35
CA GLY A 12 10.44 8.97 -13.96
C GLY A 12 10.24 8.42 -12.55
N TYR A 13 11.34 8.02 -11.93
CA TYR A 13 11.37 7.42 -10.60
C TYR A 13 11.47 8.50 -9.51
N ARG A 14 10.53 8.51 -8.58
CA ARG A 14 10.48 9.41 -7.44
C ARG A 14 10.44 8.60 -6.14
N GLU A 15 11.50 8.71 -5.34
CA GLU A 15 11.52 8.20 -3.97
C GLU A 15 10.73 9.17 -3.08
N ILE A 16 9.61 8.70 -2.51
CA ILE A 16 8.73 9.53 -1.65
C ILE A 16 9.03 9.23 -0.18
N VAL A 17 9.15 7.94 0.16
CA VAL A 17 9.52 7.48 1.50
C VAL A 17 10.75 6.59 1.39
N LYS A 18 11.87 7.09 1.90
CA LYS A 18 13.13 6.35 1.96
C LYS A 18 13.25 5.57 3.26
N ILE A 19 13.58 4.29 3.14
CA ILE A 19 13.93 3.44 4.29
C ILE A 19 15.11 4.06 5.04
N GLY A 20 14.96 4.24 6.35
CA GLY A 20 15.93 4.85 7.25
C GLY A 20 15.64 6.32 7.57
N ASP A 21 14.71 6.98 6.86
CA ASP A 21 14.35 8.38 7.12
C ASP A 21 13.19 8.47 8.13
N VAL A 22 11.94 8.32 7.64
CA VAL A 22 10.72 8.36 8.48
C VAL A 22 10.25 6.98 8.93
N THR A 23 10.67 5.93 8.23
CA THR A 23 10.36 4.52 8.47
C THR A 23 11.68 3.76 8.57
N ARG A 24 11.72 2.68 9.36
CA ARG A 24 12.90 1.82 9.51
C ARG A 24 12.89 0.65 8.53
N TYR A 25 11.71 0.15 8.16
CA TYR A 25 11.57 -1.07 7.37
C TYR A 25 10.97 -0.85 5.99
N THR A 26 9.98 0.04 5.85
CA THR A 26 9.20 0.24 4.62
C THR A 26 9.68 1.42 3.79
N GLY A 27 9.62 1.30 2.48
CA GLY A 27 9.91 2.38 1.53
C GLY A 27 8.88 2.43 0.43
N PHE A 28 8.65 3.63 -0.10
CA PHE A 28 7.67 3.88 -1.14
C PHE A 28 8.21 4.85 -2.19
N SER A 29 8.12 4.42 -3.45
CA SER A 29 8.46 5.23 -4.61
C SER A 29 7.38 5.12 -5.68
N LEU A 30 7.28 6.14 -6.52
CA LEU A 30 6.41 6.14 -7.68
C LEU A 30 7.27 6.20 -8.95
N LEU A 31 7.00 5.32 -9.90
CA LEU A 31 7.61 5.33 -11.22
C LEU A 31 6.54 5.69 -12.26
N THR A 32 6.81 6.74 -13.03
CA THR A 32 6.03 7.11 -14.21
C THR A 32 6.89 6.98 -15.46
N LEU A 33 6.44 6.17 -16.42
CA LEU A 33 7.06 6.00 -17.74
C LEU A 33 6.11 6.48 -18.84
N GLU A 34 6.67 7.16 -19.83
CA GLU A 34 5.99 7.51 -21.08
C GLU A 34 6.13 6.38 -22.12
N GLN A 35 5.52 6.58 -23.28
CA GLN A 35 5.50 5.61 -24.38
C GLN A 35 6.91 5.07 -24.72
N GLY A 36 7.07 3.75 -24.61
CA GLY A 36 8.28 3.02 -24.96
C GLY A 36 9.48 3.27 -24.04
N GLU A 37 9.32 4.05 -22.96
CA GLU A 37 10.39 4.27 -22.00
C GLU A 37 10.69 3.00 -21.19
N SER A 38 11.87 2.97 -20.60
CA SER A 38 12.29 1.88 -19.71
C SER A 38 13.00 2.42 -18.49
N PHE A 39 12.89 1.69 -17.40
CA PHE A 39 13.56 1.98 -16.14
C PHE A 39 14.36 0.76 -15.68
N ARG A 40 15.53 1.01 -15.08
CA ARG A 40 16.34 -0.02 -14.43
C ARG A 40 16.57 0.35 -12.97
N GLY A 41 16.46 -0.63 -12.10
CA GLY A 41 16.70 -0.48 -10.68
C GLY A 41 17.39 -1.70 -10.08
N GLU A 42 17.84 -1.55 -8.85
CA GLU A 42 18.43 -2.60 -8.04
C GLU A 42 17.75 -2.61 -6.67
N THR A 43 17.58 -3.79 -6.09
CA THR A 43 16.88 -3.95 -4.81
C THR A 43 17.82 -3.89 -3.61
N GLY A 44 19.09 -4.27 -3.77
CA GLY A 44 20.05 -4.34 -2.66
C GLY A 44 19.50 -5.18 -1.50
N GLY A 45 19.67 -4.73 -0.25
CA GLY A 45 19.12 -5.42 0.93
C GLY A 45 17.59 -5.30 1.13
N LYS A 46 16.83 -4.92 0.10
CA LYS A 46 15.37 -4.74 0.17
C LYS A 46 14.68 -5.76 -0.71
N GLU A 47 13.58 -6.34 -0.26
CA GLU A 47 12.65 -6.99 -1.18
C GLU A 47 11.69 -5.92 -1.71
N THR A 48 11.23 -6.08 -2.96
CA THR A 48 10.43 -5.06 -3.65
C THR A 48 9.21 -5.70 -4.32
N VAL A 49 8.07 -5.01 -4.27
CA VAL A 49 6.90 -5.33 -5.08
C VAL A 49 6.62 -4.16 -6.02
N LEU A 50 6.50 -4.46 -7.32
CA LEU A 50 6.16 -3.51 -8.37
C LEU A 50 4.66 -3.63 -8.65
N ILE A 51 3.84 -2.68 -8.22
CA ILE A 51 2.39 -2.70 -8.40
C ILE A 51 2.03 -1.78 -9.57
N ILE A 52 1.45 -2.34 -10.63
CA ILE A 52 1.06 -1.58 -11.81
C ILE A 52 -0.26 -0.85 -11.50
N LEU A 53 -0.19 0.46 -11.28
CA LEU A 53 -1.34 1.30 -10.94
C LEU A 53 -2.18 1.64 -12.19
N SER A 54 -1.52 1.84 -13.33
CA SER A 54 -2.14 2.02 -14.64
C SER A 54 -1.16 1.67 -15.77
N GLY A 55 -1.69 1.24 -16.92
CA GLY A 55 -0.89 0.94 -18.11
C GLY A 55 -0.43 -0.52 -18.19
N SER A 56 0.51 -0.79 -19.10
CA SER A 56 1.06 -2.14 -19.34
C SER A 56 2.57 -2.11 -19.52
N CYS A 57 3.24 -3.16 -19.06
CA CYS A 57 4.69 -3.28 -19.14
C CYS A 57 5.18 -4.73 -19.28
N ASN A 58 6.46 -4.84 -19.66
CA ASN A 58 7.27 -6.03 -19.44
C ASN A 58 8.20 -5.79 -18.25
N VAL A 59 8.49 -6.83 -17.48
CA VAL A 59 9.41 -6.75 -16.32
C VAL A 59 10.45 -7.86 -16.41
N ARG A 60 11.73 -7.51 -16.32
CA ARG A 60 12.82 -8.44 -16.06
C ARG A 60 13.21 -8.33 -14.59
N ALA A 61 13.32 -9.45 -13.87
CA ALA A 61 13.72 -9.50 -12.48
C ALA A 61 14.81 -10.57 -12.30
N GLY A 62 16.07 -10.15 -12.23
CA GLY A 62 17.20 -11.06 -12.37
C GLY A 62 17.19 -11.75 -13.74
N GLU A 63 17.13 -13.08 -13.73
CA GLU A 63 17.09 -13.91 -14.94
C GLU A 63 15.67 -14.12 -15.48
N GLU A 64 14.65 -13.89 -14.65
CA GLU A 64 13.24 -14.08 -15.03
C GLU A 64 12.72 -12.91 -15.86
N PHE A 65 11.86 -13.22 -16.83
CA PHE A 65 11.21 -12.24 -17.70
C PHE A 65 9.71 -12.47 -17.75
N PHE A 66 8.96 -11.42 -17.48
CA PHE A 66 7.50 -11.43 -17.41
C PHE A 66 6.93 -10.42 -18.41
N GLU A 67 6.06 -10.89 -19.30
CA GLU A 67 5.51 -10.11 -20.41
C GLU A 67 4.03 -9.78 -20.22
N ASP A 68 3.57 -8.73 -20.92
CA ASP A 68 2.15 -8.32 -21.00
C ASP A 68 1.49 -8.15 -19.62
N LEU A 69 2.20 -7.47 -18.72
CA LEU A 69 1.73 -7.21 -17.36
C LEU A 69 0.94 -5.91 -17.29
N GLY A 70 -0.14 -5.92 -16.50
CA GLY A 70 -0.98 -4.75 -16.28
C GLY A 70 -1.98 -4.49 -17.40
N LYS A 71 -3.25 -4.29 -17.04
CA LYS A 71 -4.34 -4.00 -17.99
C LYS A 71 -5.34 -2.98 -17.48
N ARG A 72 -5.26 -2.58 -16.20
CA ARG A 72 -6.18 -1.63 -15.61
C ARG A 72 -5.86 -0.21 -16.10
N GLU A 73 -6.89 0.53 -16.50
CA GLU A 73 -6.74 1.92 -16.91
C GLU A 73 -6.34 2.83 -15.74
N ASN A 74 -6.82 2.51 -14.55
CA ASN A 74 -6.46 3.13 -13.27
C ASN A 74 -6.82 2.15 -12.13
N VAL A 75 -6.49 2.51 -10.90
CA VAL A 75 -6.72 1.65 -9.72
C VAL A 75 -8.18 1.26 -9.51
N PHE A 76 -9.15 2.07 -9.97
CA PHE A 76 -10.58 1.80 -9.83
C PHE A 76 -11.16 0.93 -10.97
N SER A 77 -10.36 0.55 -11.97
CA SER A 77 -10.79 -0.23 -13.14
C SER A 77 -10.58 -1.74 -13.00
N GLY A 78 -10.14 -2.22 -11.83
CA GLY A 78 -10.01 -3.64 -11.54
C GLY A 78 -8.84 -3.99 -10.64
N LYS A 79 -8.69 -5.30 -10.40
CA LYS A 79 -7.65 -5.88 -9.53
C LYS A 79 -6.25 -5.61 -10.08
N ALA A 80 -5.29 -5.43 -9.17
CA ALA A 80 -3.90 -5.15 -9.50
C ALA A 80 -3.20 -6.30 -10.25
N THR A 81 -2.17 -5.94 -11.00
CA THR A 81 -1.07 -6.85 -11.37
C THR A 81 0.17 -6.37 -10.64
N ALA A 82 0.96 -7.28 -10.08
CA ALA A 82 2.19 -6.95 -9.38
C ALA A 82 3.31 -7.94 -9.65
N VAL A 83 4.56 -7.50 -9.47
CA VAL A 83 5.76 -8.34 -9.58
C VAL A 83 6.58 -8.25 -8.30
N TYR A 84 6.87 -9.38 -7.69
CA TYR A 84 7.83 -9.45 -6.60
C TYR A 84 9.26 -9.58 -7.16
N VAL A 85 10.16 -8.74 -6.67
CA VAL A 85 11.59 -8.72 -6.99
C VAL A 85 12.36 -8.93 -5.69
N PRO A 86 13.17 -10.00 -5.57
CA PRO A 86 13.85 -10.33 -4.32
C PRO A 86 15.01 -9.39 -4.03
N ILE A 87 15.58 -9.51 -2.82
CA ILE A 87 16.84 -8.85 -2.44
C ILE A 87 17.97 -9.17 -3.44
N ASN A 88 18.94 -8.27 -3.50
CA ASN A 88 20.17 -8.36 -4.29
C ASN A 88 19.93 -8.65 -5.78
N SER A 89 18.88 -8.04 -6.34
CA SER A 89 18.46 -8.26 -7.72
C SER A 89 18.41 -6.97 -8.51
N ASN A 90 18.81 -7.05 -9.78
CA ASN A 90 18.54 -6.02 -10.77
C ASN A 90 17.17 -6.29 -11.40
N TYR A 91 16.45 -5.22 -11.74
CA TYR A 91 15.21 -5.31 -12.50
C TYR A 91 15.11 -4.22 -13.56
N GLU A 92 14.38 -4.53 -14.61
CA GLU A 92 14.09 -3.62 -15.73
C GLU A 92 12.60 -3.64 -16.01
N ILE A 93 12.02 -2.47 -16.24
CA ILE A 93 10.61 -2.28 -16.57
C ILE A 93 10.57 -1.56 -17.92
N GLN A 94 9.76 -2.06 -18.84
CA GLN A 94 9.56 -1.47 -20.17
C GLN A 94 8.08 -1.22 -20.41
N GLU A 95 7.71 0.01 -20.78
CA GLU A 95 6.35 0.35 -21.22
C GLU A 95 6.06 -0.27 -22.60
N ILE A 96 4.86 -0.85 -22.78
CA ILE A 96 4.49 -1.59 -24.01
C ILE A 96 3.15 -1.19 -24.64
N ALA A 97 2.30 -0.43 -23.96
CA ALA A 97 0.96 -0.06 -24.41
C ALA A 97 0.93 1.23 -25.25
N GLY A 98 2.04 1.96 -25.34
CA GLY A 98 2.10 3.28 -25.97
C GLY A 98 1.34 4.35 -25.21
N LYS A 99 1.21 4.21 -23.88
CA LYS A 99 0.51 5.16 -22.99
C LYS A 99 1.32 5.38 -21.71
N LYS A 100 0.91 6.35 -20.90
CA LYS A 100 1.49 6.56 -19.56
C LYS A 100 1.35 5.29 -18.72
N LEU A 101 2.45 4.84 -18.14
CA LEU A 101 2.54 3.73 -17.20
C LEU A 101 2.89 4.28 -15.82
N GLU A 102 2.11 3.93 -14.81
CA GLU A 102 2.34 4.32 -13.41
C GLU A 102 2.50 3.06 -12.56
N ILE A 103 3.62 2.97 -11.83
CA ILE A 103 3.97 1.83 -10.98
C ILE A 103 4.31 2.35 -9.58
N ALA A 104 3.66 1.78 -8.57
CA ALA A 104 4.12 1.90 -7.20
C ALA A 104 5.25 0.88 -6.98
N VAL A 105 6.41 1.38 -6.58
CA VAL A 105 7.57 0.57 -6.19
C VAL A 105 7.61 0.59 -4.67
N VAL A 106 7.11 -0.49 -4.07
CA VAL A 106 7.12 -0.64 -2.60
C VAL A 106 8.24 -1.58 -2.19
N SER A 107 8.94 -1.25 -1.12
CA SER A 107 10.10 -2.01 -0.67
C SER A 107 10.07 -2.22 0.84
N ALA A 108 10.64 -3.34 1.29
CA ALA A 108 10.90 -3.61 2.70
C ALA A 108 12.32 -4.13 2.90
N LEU A 109 12.97 -3.82 4.03
CA LEU A 109 14.21 -4.50 4.40
C LEU A 109 13.94 -6.00 4.57
N ALA A 110 14.76 -6.84 3.95
CA ALA A 110 14.61 -8.28 4.00
C ALA A 110 15.97 -8.98 4.17
N GLU A 111 15.93 -10.15 4.79
CA GLU A 111 17.09 -10.99 5.09
C GLU A 111 17.05 -12.29 4.28
N LYS A 112 15.85 -12.74 3.89
CA LYS A 112 15.66 -13.95 3.09
C LYS A 112 15.48 -13.62 1.62
N GLN A 113 16.11 -14.42 0.78
CA GLN A 113 15.95 -14.35 -0.67
C GLN A 113 14.95 -15.41 -1.15
N TYR A 114 14.05 -15.01 -2.03
CA TYR A 114 13.06 -15.87 -2.68
C TYR A 114 13.15 -15.71 -4.20
N ALA A 115 12.43 -16.54 -4.95
CA ALA A 115 12.33 -16.38 -6.40
C ALA A 115 11.40 -15.21 -6.77
N PRO A 116 11.70 -14.44 -7.84
CA PRO A 116 10.76 -13.45 -8.35
C PRO A 116 9.50 -14.13 -8.88
N PHE A 117 8.35 -13.47 -8.77
CA PHE A 117 7.08 -14.00 -9.27
C PHE A 117 6.11 -12.86 -9.60
N VAL A 118 5.05 -13.21 -10.32
CA VAL A 118 3.96 -12.29 -10.69
C VAL A 118 2.70 -12.64 -9.94
N ILE A 119 2.01 -11.63 -9.45
CA ILE A 119 0.64 -11.68 -8.95
C ILE A 119 -0.24 -11.13 -10.06
N ARG A 120 -1.10 -11.97 -10.65
CA ARG A 120 -2.07 -11.55 -11.66
C ARG A 120 -3.39 -11.16 -11.01
N PRO A 121 -4.28 -10.45 -11.73
CA PRO A 121 -5.59 -10.08 -11.21
C PRO A 121 -6.34 -11.27 -10.61
N GLU A 122 -6.26 -12.46 -11.21
CA GLU A 122 -6.87 -13.70 -10.73
C GLU A 122 -6.31 -14.22 -9.39
N ASP A 123 -5.06 -13.89 -9.05
CA ASP A 123 -4.40 -14.29 -7.80
C ASP A 123 -4.74 -13.35 -6.62
N VAL A 124 -5.29 -12.17 -6.91
CA VAL A 124 -5.70 -11.19 -5.90
C VAL A 124 -6.96 -11.65 -5.18
N VAL A 125 -6.86 -11.77 -3.85
CA VAL A 125 -7.98 -12.17 -2.99
C VAL A 125 -8.78 -10.94 -2.61
N VAL A 126 -10.10 -10.98 -2.88
CA VAL A 126 -11.02 -9.86 -2.62
C VAL A 126 -11.83 -10.12 -1.36
N ASN A 127 -11.74 -9.20 -0.41
CA ASN A 127 -12.46 -9.24 0.85
C ASN A 127 -13.41 -8.06 0.96
N HIS A 128 -14.71 -8.33 1.13
CA HIS A 128 -15.69 -7.30 1.46
C HIS A 128 -15.77 -7.17 2.98
N ARG A 129 -15.48 -5.99 3.53
CA ARG A 129 -15.40 -5.74 4.97
C ARG A 129 -16.36 -4.64 5.41
N GLY A 130 -16.81 -4.75 6.66
CA GLY A 130 -17.60 -3.73 7.34
C GLY A 130 -19.10 -3.77 7.06
N THR A 131 -19.82 -2.85 7.70
CA THR A 131 -21.26 -2.59 7.52
C THR A 131 -21.48 -1.13 7.17
N ALA A 132 -22.73 -0.73 6.91
CA ALA A 132 -23.06 0.66 6.59
C ALA A 132 -22.38 1.64 7.57
N GLY A 133 -21.70 2.64 7.01
CA GLY A 133 -20.83 3.58 7.73
C GLY A 133 -19.33 3.27 7.57
N TYR A 134 -18.96 2.01 7.35
CA TYR A 134 -17.56 1.59 7.14
C TYR A 134 -17.39 0.40 6.18
N GLN A 135 -18.26 0.30 5.17
CA GLN A 135 -18.16 -0.71 4.11
C GLN A 135 -17.00 -0.40 3.17
N ARG A 136 -16.24 -1.44 2.82
CA ARG A 136 -15.07 -1.34 1.94
C ARG A 136 -14.76 -2.66 1.26
N GLU A 137 -14.00 -2.57 0.19
CA GLU A 137 -13.38 -3.70 -0.50
C GLU A 137 -11.88 -3.67 -0.22
N VAL A 138 -11.29 -4.82 0.15
CA VAL A 138 -9.85 -4.97 0.41
C VAL A 138 -9.32 -6.06 -0.50
N HIS A 139 -8.29 -5.73 -1.27
CA HIS A 139 -7.60 -6.64 -2.17
C HIS A 139 -6.24 -7.00 -1.58
N ASP A 140 -6.06 -8.27 -1.29
CA ASP A 140 -4.80 -8.81 -0.81
C ASP A 140 -3.91 -9.13 -2.03
N ILE A 141 -2.82 -8.38 -2.20
CA ILE A 141 -1.88 -8.54 -3.32
C ILE A 141 -0.75 -9.47 -2.89
N VAL A 142 -0.01 -9.10 -1.83
CA VAL A 142 1.06 -9.89 -1.19
C VAL A 142 0.75 -9.95 0.30
N VAL A 143 -0.12 -10.87 0.70
CA VAL A 143 -0.54 -11.09 2.10
C VAL A 143 -0.36 -12.57 2.43
N GLU A 144 -1.41 -13.30 2.82
CA GLU A 144 -1.35 -14.74 3.10
C GLU A 144 -1.16 -15.58 1.83
N ASN A 145 -1.66 -15.10 0.69
CA ASN A 145 -1.51 -15.73 -0.63
C ASN A 145 -0.04 -15.82 -1.11
N ALA A 146 0.87 -15.08 -0.47
CA ALA A 146 2.30 -15.08 -0.76
C ALA A 146 3.15 -15.72 0.35
N GLU A 147 2.54 -16.33 1.37
CA GLU A 147 3.26 -16.93 2.49
C GLU A 147 4.34 -17.91 2.00
N GLY A 148 5.56 -17.79 2.57
CA GLY A 148 6.71 -18.60 2.16
C GLY A 148 7.33 -18.25 0.80
N LYS A 149 6.91 -17.16 0.15
CA LYS A 149 7.50 -16.67 -1.11
C LYS A 149 8.17 -15.29 -1.00
N VAL A 150 8.10 -14.68 0.19
CA VAL A 150 8.49 -13.30 0.51
C VAL A 150 8.90 -13.23 1.99
N ASP A 151 9.64 -12.22 2.44
CA ASP A 151 10.24 -12.20 3.78
C ASP A 151 9.42 -11.43 4.83
N ARG A 152 9.21 -10.13 4.62
CA ARG A 152 8.53 -9.21 5.55
C ARG A 152 7.40 -8.41 4.90
N ILE A 153 7.50 -8.13 3.60
CA ILE A 153 6.66 -7.17 2.90
C ILE A 153 5.20 -7.59 2.76
N VAL A 154 4.27 -6.88 3.39
CA VAL A 154 2.83 -7.11 3.23
C VAL A 154 2.24 -5.98 2.42
N VAL A 155 1.49 -6.29 1.37
CA VAL A 155 0.93 -5.29 0.45
C VAL A 155 -0.49 -5.64 0.07
N GLY A 156 -1.37 -4.64 0.12
CA GLY A 156 -2.69 -4.73 -0.48
C GLY A 156 -3.24 -3.35 -0.82
N GLU A 157 -4.47 -3.33 -1.32
CA GLU A 157 -5.17 -2.10 -1.66
C GLU A 157 -6.58 -2.10 -1.06
N THR A 158 -7.05 -0.94 -0.61
CA THR A 158 -8.39 -0.78 -0.02
C THR A 158 -9.18 0.27 -0.80
N PHE A 159 -10.46 -0.02 -1.04
CA PHE A 159 -11.41 0.86 -1.70
C PHE A 159 -12.54 1.19 -0.73
N SER A 160 -12.57 2.45 -0.31
CA SER A 160 -13.66 3.02 0.49
C SER A 160 -14.75 3.53 -0.45
N TYR A 161 -15.98 3.06 -0.24
CA TYR A 161 -17.12 3.60 -0.97
C TYR A 161 -17.40 5.05 -0.53
N PRO A 162 -18.09 5.86 -1.36
CA PRO A 162 -18.37 7.26 -1.03
C PRO A 162 -19.04 7.45 0.33
N GLY A 163 -18.48 8.35 1.15
CA GLY A 163 -18.98 8.64 2.49
C GLY A 163 -18.75 7.55 3.54
N GLN A 164 -18.12 6.41 3.19
CA GLN A 164 -17.79 5.36 4.15
C GLN A 164 -16.43 5.61 4.82
N TRP A 165 -16.29 5.05 6.01
CA TRP A 165 -15.01 4.89 6.67
C TRP A 165 -14.31 3.58 6.28
N SER A 166 -13.00 3.56 6.38
CA SER A 166 -12.18 2.36 6.25
C SER A 166 -11.06 2.40 7.29
N SER A 167 -10.28 1.31 7.36
CA SER A 167 -9.44 1.03 8.52
C SER A 167 -10.22 1.23 9.83
N TYR A 168 -11.50 0.82 9.79
CA TYR A 168 -12.50 0.99 10.85
C TYR A 168 -13.20 -0.36 11.17
N PRO A 169 -13.49 -0.70 12.44
CA PRO A 169 -13.08 0.00 13.68
C PRO A 169 -11.59 0.34 13.72
N SER A 170 -11.27 1.49 14.31
CA SER A 170 -9.90 2.01 14.33
C SER A 170 -8.99 0.99 14.99
N HIS A 171 -7.83 0.72 14.39
CA HIS A 171 -6.88 -0.28 14.86
C HIS A 171 -5.45 0.22 14.72
N LYS A 172 -4.52 -0.43 15.43
CA LYS A 172 -3.10 -0.13 15.42
C LYS A 172 -2.25 -1.40 15.40
N HIS A 173 -0.98 -1.26 15.06
CA HIS A 173 0.01 -2.34 15.03
C HIS A 173 1.40 -1.74 15.29
N ASP A 174 1.55 -1.09 16.44
CA ASP A 174 2.72 -0.29 16.81
C ASP A 174 3.54 -0.90 17.95
N LYS A 175 3.08 -2.02 18.52
CA LYS A 175 3.76 -2.75 19.59
C LYS A 175 3.79 -4.24 19.29
N PHE A 176 4.93 -4.86 19.59
CA PHE A 176 5.04 -6.31 19.56
C PHE A 176 4.50 -6.90 20.87
N ASP A 177 3.26 -7.37 20.85
CA ASP A 177 2.60 -8.04 21.97
C ASP A 177 1.74 -9.24 21.49
N PRO A 178 2.34 -10.30 20.92
CA PRO A 178 1.56 -11.44 20.43
C PRO A 178 0.86 -12.22 21.56
N PRO A 179 -0.36 -12.75 21.35
CA PRO A 179 -1.12 -12.75 20.09
C PRO A 179 -2.05 -11.54 19.93
N VAL A 180 -1.86 -10.47 20.71
CA VAL A 180 -2.76 -9.30 20.76
C VAL A 180 -2.44 -8.32 19.65
N GLU A 181 -1.15 -8.07 19.41
CA GLU A 181 -0.67 -7.05 18.49
C GLU A 181 0.65 -7.44 17.83
N THR A 182 0.82 -7.06 16.56
CA THR A 182 2.11 -7.11 15.87
C THR A 182 2.68 -5.70 15.70
N GLU A 183 4.00 -5.56 15.61
CA GLU A 183 4.67 -4.29 15.29
C GLU A 183 4.93 -4.22 13.79
N MET A 184 4.28 -3.28 13.10
CA MET A 184 4.47 -2.98 11.67
C MET A 184 4.38 -1.48 11.42
N GLU A 185 5.32 -0.96 10.65
CA GLU A 185 5.21 0.37 10.03
C GLU A 185 4.30 0.23 8.81
N GLU A 186 3.46 1.24 8.54
CA GLU A 186 2.55 1.23 7.40
C GLU A 186 2.68 2.51 6.56
N ILE A 187 2.55 2.37 5.24
CA ILE A 187 2.49 3.50 4.29
C ILE A 187 1.22 3.39 3.47
N TYR A 188 0.45 4.47 3.40
CA TYR A 188 -0.70 4.62 2.50
C TYR A 188 -0.37 5.56 1.34
N HIS A 189 -0.59 5.10 0.10
CA HIS A 189 -0.58 5.95 -1.09
C HIS A 189 -2.00 6.07 -1.66
N PHE A 190 -2.52 7.28 -1.72
CA PHE A 190 -3.92 7.56 -2.00
C PHE A 190 -4.18 7.81 -3.48
N LYS A 191 -5.35 7.35 -3.93
CA LYS A 191 -6.00 7.81 -5.16
C LYS A 191 -7.45 8.17 -4.85
N VAL A 192 -8.01 9.14 -5.56
CA VAL A 192 -9.37 9.63 -5.30
C VAL A 192 -10.15 9.73 -6.60
N PHE A 193 -11.41 9.30 -6.58
CA PHE A 193 -12.27 9.37 -7.76
C PHE A 193 -13.67 9.92 -7.44
N PRO A 194 -14.13 10.97 -8.15
CA PRO A 194 -13.36 11.85 -9.06
C PRO A 194 -12.17 12.55 -8.36
N LYS A 195 -11.11 12.87 -9.11
CA LYS A 195 -9.82 13.38 -8.58
C LYS A 195 -9.92 14.71 -7.83
N GLU A 196 -10.97 15.48 -8.09
CA GLU A 196 -11.29 16.74 -7.42
C GLU A 196 -11.70 16.51 -5.95
N GLY A 197 -12.12 15.29 -5.61
CA GLY A 197 -12.50 14.88 -4.27
C GLY A 197 -11.37 14.85 -3.26
N PHE A 198 -11.68 14.36 -2.07
CA PHE A 198 -10.72 14.17 -0.99
C PHE A 198 -11.18 13.05 -0.04
N GLY A 199 -10.26 12.63 0.82
CA GLY A 199 -10.56 11.86 2.03
C GLY A 199 -9.97 12.55 3.26
N VAL A 200 -10.18 11.98 4.43
CA VAL A 200 -9.53 12.40 5.67
C VAL A 200 -8.86 11.20 6.31
N GLN A 201 -7.54 11.23 6.40
CA GLN A 201 -6.78 10.31 7.23
C GLN A 201 -6.72 10.88 8.64
N VAL A 202 -7.15 10.12 9.64
CA VAL A 202 -6.98 10.47 11.05
C VAL A 202 -5.90 9.57 11.64
N ILE A 203 -5.02 10.10 12.48
CA ILE A 203 -4.02 9.31 13.22
C ILE A 203 -4.04 9.75 14.69
N TYR A 204 -4.20 8.81 15.61
CA TYR A 204 -4.20 9.11 17.04
C TYR A 204 -3.71 7.95 17.91
N ASN A 205 -3.22 8.20 19.12
CA ASN A 205 -2.84 7.15 20.08
C ASN A 205 -3.72 7.16 21.34
N ASP A 206 -3.52 6.18 22.23
CA ASP A 206 -4.36 5.96 23.41
C ASP A 206 -4.41 7.19 24.37
N GLU A 207 -3.30 7.92 24.47
CA GLU A 207 -3.12 9.12 25.29
C GLU A 207 -3.50 10.43 24.56
N LEU A 208 -3.79 10.37 23.26
CA LEU A 208 -4.03 11.51 22.37
C LEU A 208 -2.86 12.52 22.32
N SER A 209 -1.64 12.10 22.64
CA SER A 209 -0.43 12.89 22.40
C SER A 209 -0.09 12.98 20.92
N LEU A 210 -0.47 11.94 20.15
CA LEU A 210 -0.63 11.99 18.70
C LEU A 210 -2.13 12.14 18.40
N ARG A 211 -2.49 13.18 17.66
CA ARG A 211 -3.88 13.44 17.24
C ARG A 211 -3.91 14.36 16.02
N GLU A 212 -3.69 13.77 14.86
CA GLU A 212 -3.56 14.48 13.60
C GLU A 212 -4.67 14.08 12.63
N ALA A 213 -5.02 15.01 11.74
CA ALA A 213 -5.92 14.74 10.63
C ALA A 213 -5.38 15.40 9.36
N TYR A 214 -5.25 14.61 8.31
CA TYR A 214 -4.79 15.06 7.00
C TYR A 214 -5.94 14.97 6.01
N MET A 215 -6.25 16.09 5.36
CA MET A 215 -7.08 16.05 4.15
C MET A 215 -6.24 15.46 3.02
N VAL A 216 -6.58 14.25 2.56
CA VAL A 216 -5.83 13.53 1.52
C VAL A 216 -6.46 13.74 0.15
N LYS A 217 -5.61 13.96 -0.85
CA LYS A 217 -5.93 14.16 -2.27
C LYS A 217 -5.36 13.01 -3.11
N ASP A 218 -5.74 12.98 -4.38
CA ASP A 218 -5.19 12.03 -5.35
C ASP A 218 -3.66 12.17 -5.45
N GLY A 219 -2.94 11.07 -5.21
CA GLY A 219 -1.48 11.00 -5.25
C GLY A 219 -0.76 11.31 -3.93
N ASP A 220 -1.47 11.68 -2.87
CA ASP A 220 -0.86 11.92 -1.56
C ASP A 220 -0.35 10.61 -0.92
N THR A 221 0.67 10.71 -0.09
CA THR A 221 1.21 9.57 0.67
C THR A 221 1.28 9.90 2.16
N VAL A 222 0.88 8.96 3.01
CA VAL A 222 0.92 9.07 4.47
C VAL A 222 1.71 7.91 5.06
N VAL A 223 2.59 8.22 6.02
CA VAL A 223 3.32 7.26 6.83
C VAL A 223 2.64 7.12 8.19
N ILE A 224 2.42 5.88 8.63
CA ILE A 224 1.80 5.52 9.89
C ILE A 224 2.83 4.69 10.69
N ASN A 225 3.51 5.36 11.62
CA ASN A 225 4.51 4.72 12.48
C ASN A 225 3.93 4.21 13.80
N GLU A 226 2.86 4.84 14.29
CA GLU A 226 2.17 4.44 15.51
C GLU A 226 0.71 4.89 15.50
N GLY A 227 -0.07 4.30 16.40
CA GLY A 227 -1.43 4.71 16.68
C GLY A 227 -2.49 4.15 15.73
N TYR A 228 -3.72 4.50 16.06
CA TYR A 228 -4.93 4.17 15.32
C TYR A 228 -5.09 5.08 14.10
N HIS A 229 -5.46 4.52 12.96
CA HIS A 229 -5.35 5.24 11.69
C HIS A 229 -6.56 5.06 10.73
N PRO A 230 -7.79 5.42 11.13
CA PRO A 230 -8.96 5.29 10.26
C PRO A 230 -8.95 6.32 9.11
N VAL A 231 -9.63 5.99 8.02
CA VAL A 231 -9.80 6.87 6.85
C VAL A 231 -11.27 7.13 6.60
N ALA A 232 -11.65 8.38 6.35
CA ALA A 232 -12.99 8.76 5.91
C ALA A 232 -12.98 9.18 4.44
N ALA A 233 -13.83 8.57 3.62
CA ALA A 233 -14.07 9.05 2.27
C ALA A 233 -15.07 10.22 2.29
N ALA A 234 -14.81 11.30 1.54
CA ALA A 234 -15.79 12.36 1.38
C ALA A 234 -17.06 11.85 0.68
N PRO A 235 -18.26 12.36 1.02
CA PRO A 235 -19.49 12.00 0.33
C PRO A 235 -19.38 12.26 -1.19
N GLY A 236 -19.77 11.27 -1.99
CA GLY A 236 -19.69 11.34 -3.46
C GLY A 236 -18.34 10.93 -4.07
N PHE A 237 -17.30 10.69 -3.27
CA PHE A 237 -15.96 10.36 -3.76
C PHE A 237 -15.48 9.01 -3.23
N LYS A 238 -14.98 8.17 -4.13
CA LYS A 238 -14.27 6.94 -3.77
C LYS A 238 -12.86 7.30 -3.31
N VAL A 239 -12.42 6.72 -2.21
CA VAL A 239 -11.03 6.83 -1.74
C VAL A 239 -10.39 5.45 -1.86
N TYR A 240 -9.28 5.40 -2.58
CA TYR A 240 -8.41 4.25 -2.68
C TYR A 240 -7.13 4.53 -1.89
N TYR A 241 -6.59 3.51 -1.25
CA TYR A 241 -5.21 3.55 -0.78
C TYR A 241 -4.53 2.21 -1.00
N LEU A 242 -3.35 2.26 -1.61
CA LEU A 242 -2.38 1.18 -1.57
C LEU A 242 -1.71 1.21 -0.21
N TRP A 243 -1.69 0.07 0.48
CA TRP A 243 -1.07 -0.06 1.78
C TRP A 243 0.08 -1.05 1.75
N LEU A 244 1.20 -0.63 2.34
CA LEU A 244 2.43 -1.40 2.48
C LEU A 244 2.76 -1.47 3.98
N MET A 245 3.00 -2.68 4.47
CA MET A 245 3.47 -2.92 5.83
C MET A 245 4.74 -3.77 5.86
N ALA A 246 5.60 -3.49 6.83
CA ALA A 246 6.67 -4.39 7.23
C ALA A 246 7.09 -4.09 8.67
N GLY A 247 7.65 -5.08 9.35
CA GLY A 247 8.13 -4.93 10.71
C GLY A 247 9.18 -5.98 11.10
N PRO A 248 9.76 -5.84 12.30
CA PRO A 248 10.89 -6.68 12.74
C PRO A 248 10.54 -8.17 12.94
N TYR A 249 9.27 -8.50 13.20
CA TYR A 249 8.87 -9.82 13.71
C TYR A 249 8.07 -10.67 12.71
N GLY A 250 8.40 -10.55 11.43
CA GLY A 250 7.78 -11.31 10.34
C GLY A 250 6.54 -10.64 9.77
N ARG A 251 5.68 -11.43 9.12
CA ARG A 251 4.61 -10.94 8.23
C ARG A 251 3.20 -11.10 8.78
N LYS A 252 3.05 -11.73 9.95
CA LYS A 252 1.73 -12.07 10.47
C LYS A 252 0.99 -10.78 10.86
N LEU A 253 -0.14 -10.53 10.22
CA LEU A 253 -1.01 -9.41 10.54
C LEU A 253 -1.83 -9.72 11.79
N THR A 254 -1.69 -8.90 12.82
CA THR A 254 -2.53 -8.96 14.02
C THR A 254 -2.72 -7.54 14.54
N PRO A 255 -3.56 -6.74 13.86
CA PRO A 255 -3.88 -5.39 14.32
C PRO A 255 -4.75 -5.45 15.57
N LYS A 256 -4.55 -4.49 16.47
CA LYS A 256 -5.32 -4.32 17.70
C LYS A 256 -6.33 -3.18 17.52
N ASP A 257 -7.62 -3.52 17.59
CA ASP A 257 -8.70 -2.53 17.57
C ASP A 257 -8.66 -1.62 18.82
N ASP A 258 -9.14 -0.39 18.67
CA ASP A 258 -9.35 0.56 19.77
C ASP A 258 -10.44 0.02 20.71
N PRO A 259 -10.07 -0.44 21.92
CA PRO A 259 -11.02 -1.07 22.82
C PRO A 259 -12.08 -0.07 23.32
N LYS A 260 -11.76 1.24 23.37
CA LYS A 260 -12.69 2.29 23.82
C LYS A 260 -13.78 2.48 22.77
N LEU A 261 -13.42 2.59 21.49
CA LEU A 261 -14.39 2.73 20.40
C LEU A 261 -15.23 1.46 20.21
N VAL A 262 -14.60 0.28 20.22
CA VAL A 262 -15.34 -0.99 20.12
C VAL A 262 -16.33 -1.16 21.26
N SER A 263 -15.94 -0.82 22.50
CA SER A 263 -16.85 -0.84 23.65
C SER A 263 -18.00 0.16 23.49
N ALA A 264 -17.71 1.39 23.06
CA ALA A 264 -18.73 2.43 22.86
C ALA A 264 -19.79 2.01 21.83
N LEU A 265 -19.38 1.43 20.70
CA LEU A 265 -20.30 0.95 19.65
C LEU A 265 -21.23 -0.17 20.12
N LYS A 266 -20.78 -1.03 21.04
CA LYS A 266 -21.62 -2.09 21.62
C LYS A 266 -22.68 -1.53 22.56
N ASN A 267 -22.38 -0.44 23.26
CA ASN A 267 -23.27 0.18 24.24
C ASN A 267 -24.24 1.20 23.64
N SER A 268 -24.07 1.59 22.37
CA SER A 268 -24.91 2.58 21.68
C SER A 268 -26.10 1.98 20.91
N ASN A 269 -26.21 0.65 20.87
CA ASN A 269 -27.33 -0.10 20.29
C ASN A 269 -28.16 -0.74 21.41
#